data_AF-U6DII1-F1
#
_entry.id   AF-U6DII1-F1
#
_cell.length_a   1.000
_cell.length_b   1.000
_cell.length_c   1.000
_cell.angle_alpha   90.00
_cell.angle_beta   90.00
_cell.angle_gamma   90.00
#
_symmetry.space_group_name_H-M   'P 1'
#
loop_
_entity.id
_entity.type
_entity.pdbx_description
1 polymer ?
#
loop_
_entity_poly.entity_id
_entity_poly.type
_entity_poly.pdbx_seq_one_letter_code
_entity_poly.pdbx_strand_id
1 'polypeptide(L)'
;MKIFSESHKTVFVVDHCPYMAESCRQHVEFDMLVKNRTQGIIPLAPISKSLWTCSVESSMEYCRIMYDIFPFKKLVNFIVSDSGAHVLNSWTQEDQNLQELMAALAAVGPPNPRADPECCSILHGLVAAVETLCKITEYQHEARTLLMENAERVGNRGRIICITNAKSDSHVRMLEDCVQETIHEHNKLAANSDHLMQIQKCELVLIHTYAVGEDSLVSDRPKKELSPVLTSEVHSVRAGRHLATKLNILVQQHFDLASTTITNIPMKEEQHANTSANYDVELLHHKDAHVDFLKSGDTHIGGSSREGSFKETITLKWCTPRTNNI
;
A
#
# COMPACT_ATOMS: atom_id res chain seq x y z
N MET A 1 13.55 7.22 15.93
CA MET A 1 12.14 7.00 15.53
C MET A 1 11.32 6.62 16.76
N LYS A 2 10.17 7.26 17.00
CA LYS A 2 9.18 6.75 17.97
C LYS A 2 8.64 5.43 17.40
N ILE A 3 8.89 4.31 18.06
CA ILE A 3 8.58 2.95 17.57
C ILE A 3 7.08 2.82 17.25
N PHE A 4 6.21 3.39 18.09
CA PHE A 4 4.75 3.33 17.98
C PHE A 4 4.16 4.60 17.32
N SER A 5 4.64 4.93 16.12
CA SER A 5 4.00 5.93 15.26
C SER A 5 2.87 5.31 14.42
N GLU A 6 2.23 6.11 13.58
CA GLU A 6 1.16 5.72 12.64
C GLU A 6 1.58 4.56 11.72
N SER A 7 2.88 4.45 11.44
CA SER A 7 3.47 3.37 10.63
C SER A 7 3.62 2.03 11.36
N HIS A 8 3.43 1.98 12.69
CA HIS A 8 3.55 0.72 13.44
C HIS A 8 2.42 -0.26 13.10
N LYS A 9 1.19 0.25 12.98
CA LYS A 9 -0.01 -0.51 12.61
C LYS A 9 -0.59 0.04 11.33
N THR A 10 -0.54 -0.73 10.26
CA THR A 10 -1.24 -0.42 9.00
C THR A 10 -2.37 -1.43 8.80
N VAL A 11 -3.58 -0.95 8.57
CA VAL A 11 -4.73 -1.82 8.25
C VAL A 11 -5.14 -1.57 6.80
N PHE A 12 -5.06 -2.59 5.96
CA PHE A 12 -5.66 -2.54 4.63
C PHE A 12 -7.13 -2.95 4.74
N VAL A 13 -8.00 -2.20 4.07
CA VAL A 13 -9.41 -2.54 3.92
C VAL A 13 -9.74 -2.52 2.43
N VAL A 14 -9.89 -3.70 1.83
CA VAL A 14 -10.18 -3.83 0.40
C VAL A 14 -11.60 -4.32 0.21
N ASP A 15 -12.33 -3.59 -0.63
CA ASP A 15 -13.71 -3.88 -0.97
C ASP A 15 -13.82 -5.13 -1.87
N HIS A 16 -14.74 -6.04 -1.53
CA HIS A 16 -15.05 -7.26 -2.27
C HIS A 16 -16.53 -7.33 -2.70
N CYS A 17 -17.21 -6.18 -2.73
CA CYS A 17 -18.56 -6.09 -3.27
C CYS A 17 -18.61 -6.44 -4.77
N PRO A 18 -19.78 -6.83 -5.32
CA PRO A 18 -19.94 -7.27 -6.71
C PRO A 18 -19.36 -6.31 -7.76
N TYR A 19 -19.47 -4.99 -7.55
CA TYR A 19 -18.96 -3.97 -8.48
C TYR A 19 -17.43 -3.99 -8.61
N MET A 20 -16.70 -4.52 -7.63
CA MET A 20 -15.25 -4.66 -7.70
C MET A 20 -14.79 -5.72 -8.72
N ALA A 21 -15.71 -6.56 -9.22
CA ALA A 21 -15.44 -7.47 -10.33
C ALA A 21 -15.37 -6.77 -11.70
N GLU A 22 -15.74 -5.49 -11.79
CA GLU A 22 -15.70 -4.75 -13.04
C GLU A 22 -14.28 -4.70 -13.62
N SER A 23 -14.18 -4.82 -14.95
CA SER A 23 -12.91 -4.69 -15.68
C SER A 23 -12.30 -3.30 -15.50
N CYS A 24 -10.99 -3.24 -15.24
CA CYS A 24 -10.25 -1.99 -15.21
C CYS A 24 -10.08 -1.37 -16.60
N ARG A 25 -10.43 -2.09 -17.68
CA ARG A 25 -10.30 -1.66 -19.09
C ARG A 25 -8.89 -1.29 -19.51
N GLN A 26 -7.88 -1.69 -18.75
CA GLN A 26 -6.48 -1.65 -19.15
C GLN A 26 -6.08 -3.02 -19.71
N HIS A 27 -5.81 -3.07 -21.01
CA HIS A 27 -5.40 -4.30 -21.69
C HIS A 27 -4.03 -4.78 -21.23
N VAL A 28 -3.94 -6.09 -21.01
CA VAL A 28 -2.72 -6.84 -20.74
C VAL A 28 -2.47 -7.75 -21.92
N GLU A 29 -1.43 -7.42 -22.68
CA GLU A 29 -0.90 -8.26 -23.75
C GLU A 29 -0.06 -9.37 -23.11
N PHE A 30 -0.50 -10.62 -23.28
CA PHE A 30 0.19 -11.80 -22.74
C PHE A 30 0.63 -12.78 -23.84
N ASP A 31 0.05 -12.67 -25.04
CA ASP A 31 0.47 -13.42 -26.20
C ASP A 31 1.61 -12.70 -26.93
N MET A 32 2.84 -13.18 -26.72
CA MET A 32 4.06 -12.56 -27.24
C MET A 32 4.37 -12.96 -28.70
N LEU A 33 3.54 -13.80 -29.33
CA LEU A 33 3.72 -14.26 -30.72
C LEU A 33 3.62 -13.12 -31.75
N VAL A 34 3.16 -11.93 -31.33
CA VAL A 34 3.05 -10.73 -32.17
C VAL A 34 4.41 -10.26 -32.72
N LYS A 35 5.54 -10.58 -32.07
CA LYS A 35 6.87 -10.04 -32.44
C LYS A 35 7.65 -10.87 -33.49
N ASN A 36 7.37 -12.16 -33.65
CA ASN A 36 8.04 -13.03 -34.64
C ASN A 36 6.99 -13.63 -35.58
N ARG A 37 6.71 -12.93 -36.68
CA ARG A 37 5.68 -13.31 -37.66
C ARG A 37 6.05 -14.60 -38.41
N THR A 38 5.69 -15.76 -37.86
CA THR A 38 5.36 -16.93 -38.67
C THR A 38 3.99 -16.68 -39.31
N GLN A 39 3.93 -16.68 -40.64
CA GLN A 39 2.67 -16.49 -41.37
C GLN A 39 1.65 -17.58 -40.95
N GLY A 40 0.44 -17.16 -40.54
CA GLY A 40 -0.70 -18.06 -40.31
C GLY A 40 -1.17 -18.23 -38.86
N ILE A 41 -0.57 -17.57 -37.87
CA ILE A 41 -1.01 -17.64 -36.46
C ILE A 41 -1.77 -16.36 -36.07
N ILE A 42 -2.98 -16.52 -35.54
CA ILE A 42 -3.80 -15.42 -35.01
C ILE A 42 -3.47 -15.28 -33.52
N PRO A 43 -3.04 -14.09 -33.04
CA PRO A 43 -2.75 -13.90 -31.62
C PRO A 43 -4.02 -13.94 -30.78
N LEU A 44 -3.89 -14.36 -29.52
CA LEU A 44 -4.97 -14.30 -28.54
C LEU A 44 -5.37 -12.85 -28.26
N ALA A 45 -6.67 -12.63 -28.01
CA ALA A 45 -7.17 -11.32 -27.62
C ALA A 45 -6.61 -10.91 -26.25
N PRO A 46 -6.25 -9.63 -26.05
CA PRO A 46 -5.78 -9.15 -24.76
C PRO A 46 -6.89 -9.24 -23.71
N ILE A 47 -6.48 -9.46 -22.46
CA ILE A 47 -7.40 -9.49 -21.32
C ILE A 47 -7.27 -8.22 -20.48
N SER A 48 -8.18 -8.02 -19.53
CA SER A 48 -8.10 -6.95 -18.54
C SER A 48 -8.38 -7.51 -17.16
N LYS A 49 -7.71 -6.94 -16.15
CA LYS A 49 -7.90 -7.30 -14.75
C LYS A 49 -9.17 -6.64 -14.21
N SER A 50 -9.74 -7.15 -13.12
CA SER A 50 -10.82 -6.44 -12.41
C SER A 50 -10.28 -5.34 -11.49
N LEU A 51 -11.15 -4.45 -11.01
CA LEU A 51 -10.80 -3.45 -9.98
C LEU A 51 -10.29 -4.12 -8.70
N TRP A 52 -10.92 -5.23 -8.29
CA TRP A 52 -10.46 -6.09 -7.19
C TRP A 52 -9.02 -6.57 -7.41
N THR A 53 -8.73 -7.19 -8.55
CA THR A 53 -7.40 -7.71 -8.84
C THR A 53 -6.37 -6.58 -8.85
N CYS A 54 -6.68 -5.41 -9.43
CA CYS A 54 -5.78 -4.26 -9.40
C CYS A 54 -5.48 -3.78 -7.98
N SER A 55 -6.51 -3.79 -7.12
CA SER A 55 -6.41 -3.34 -5.73
C SER A 55 -5.55 -4.28 -4.90
N VAL A 56 -5.78 -5.59 -5.03
CA VAL A 56 -4.99 -6.63 -4.35
C VAL A 56 -3.54 -6.62 -4.82
N GLU A 57 -3.27 -6.56 -6.12
CA GLU A 57 -1.89 -6.50 -6.64
C GLU A 57 -1.12 -5.29 -6.08
N SER A 58 -1.78 -4.13 -6.04
CA SER A 58 -1.16 -2.89 -5.58
C SER A 58 -0.89 -2.92 -4.07
N SER A 59 -1.81 -3.46 -3.27
CA SER A 59 -1.63 -3.57 -1.82
C SER A 59 -0.60 -4.64 -1.44
N MET A 60 -0.54 -5.75 -2.17
CA MET A 60 0.48 -6.78 -1.93
C MET A 60 1.89 -6.29 -2.30
N GLU A 61 2.04 -5.51 -3.37
CA GLU A 61 3.33 -4.88 -3.70
C GLU A 61 3.74 -3.82 -2.66
N TYR A 62 2.78 -3.07 -2.12
CA TYR A 62 3.02 -2.18 -0.97
C TYR A 62 3.58 -2.98 0.22
N CYS A 63 2.94 -4.11 0.58
CA CYS A 63 3.38 -4.96 1.67
C CYS A 63 4.75 -5.58 1.41
N ARG A 64 5.05 -5.99 0.18
CA ARG A 64 6.36 -6.52 -0.21
C ARG A 64 7.48 -5.51 0.03
N ILE A 65 7.33 -4.29 -0.48
CA ILE A 65 8.30 -3.21 -0.25
C ILE A 65 8.49 -2.97 1.25
N MET A 66 7.38 -2.93 2.01
CA MET A 66 7.43 -2.70 3.44
C MET A 66 8.17 -3.82 4.19
N TYR A 67 7.86 -5.09 3.92
CA TYR A 67 8.49 -6.23 4.62
C TYR A 67 9.96 -6.41 4.27
N ASP A 68 10.35 -6.14 3.03
CA ASP A 68 11.76 -6.20 2.61
C ASP A 68 12.61 -5.17 3.37
N ILE A 69 12.06 -3.97 3.61
CA ILE A 69 12.78 -2.88 4.29
C ILE A 69 12.63 -2.96 5.82
N PHE A 70 11.48 -3.39 6.31
CA PHE A 70 11.14 -3.48 7.73
C PHE A 70 10.65 -4.88 8.09
N PRO A 71 11.58 -5.83 8.34
CA PRO A 71 11.21 -7.20 8.70
C PRO A 71 10.52 -7.31 10.07
N PHE A 72 10.58 -6.27 10.90
CA PHE A 72 10.01 -6.25 12.26
C PHE A 72 9.36 -4.91 12.58
N LYS A 73 8.43 -4.92 13.55
CA LYS A 73 7.82 -3.72 14.19
C LYS A 73 6.96 -2.85 13.25
N LYS A 74 6.85 -3.17 11.97
CA LYS A 74 5.91 -2.56 11.02
C LYS A 74 4.92 -3.64 10.62
N LEU A 75 3.74 -3.57 11.22
CA LEU A 75 2.75 -4.64 11.14
C LEU A 75 1.60 -4.22 10.23
N VAL A 76 1.07 -5.19 9.49
CA VAL A 76 -0.08 -5.06 8.61
C VAL A 76 -1.18 -6.00 9.05
N ASN A 77 -2.40 -5.48 9.07
CA ASN A 77 -3.62 -6.29 9.15
C ASN A 77 -4.40 -6.12 7.83
N PHE A 78 -4.72 -7.22 7.16
CA PHE A 78 -5.39 -7.18 5.86
C PHE A 78 -6.85 -7.60 6.03
N ILE A 79 -7.77 -6.72 5.69
CA ILE A 79 -9.21 -6.91 5.84
C ILE A 79 -9.87 -6.83 4.47
N VAL A 80 -10.71 -7.82 4.16
CA VAL A 80 -11.59 -7.82 2.99
C VAL A 80 -13.02 -7.56 3.46
N SER A 81 -13.76 -6.71 2.74
CA SER A 81 -15.10 -6.27 3.13
C SER A 81 -16.13 -6.57 2.05
N ASP A 82 -17.14 -7.37 2.38
CA ASP A 82 -18.28 -7.69 1.53
C ASP A 82 -19.59 -7.60 2.34
N SER A 83 -20.33 -8.71 2.46
CA SER A 83 -21.42 -8.90 3.44
C SER A 83 -20.97 -8.95 4.90
N GLY A 84 -19.68 -9.09 5.14
CA GLY A 84 -19.05 -8.92 6.44
C GLY A 84 -17.60 -8.46 6.31
N ALA A 85 -16.88 -8.46 7.44
CA ALA A 85 -15.45 -8.19 7.47
C ALA A 85 -14.67 -9.49 7.65
N HIS A 86 -13.69 -9.71 6.78
CA HIS A 86 -12.80 -10.88 6.81
C HIS A 86 -11.38 -10.42 7.11
N VAL A 87 -10.96 -10.61 8.36
CA VAL A 87 -9.59 -10.30 8.81
C VAL A 87 -8.70 -11.50 8.45
N LEU A 88 -7.74 -11.30 7.54
CA LEU A 88 -6.98 -12.39 6.93
C LEU A 88 -5.74 -12.82 7.72
N ASN A 89 -5.23 -11.96 8.59
CA ASN A 89 -4.05 -12.20 9.42
C ASN A 89 -4.17 -11.41 10.74
N SER A 90 -3.24 -11.56 11.68
CA SER A 90 -3.26 -10.84 12.96
C SER A 90 -2.10 -9.84 13.12
N TRP A 91 -1.87 -9.37 14.34
CA TRP A 91 -0.77 -8.47 14.69
C TRP A 91 0.51 -9.21 15.14
N THR A 92 0.51 -10.54 15.16
CA THR A 92 1.72 -11.31 15.46
C THR A 92 2.74 -11.12 14.34
N GLN A 93 4.03 -11.21 14.68
CA GLN A 93 5.09 -11.07 13.69
C GLN A 93 5.15 -12.27 12.71
N GLU A 94 4.69 -13.44 13.14
CA GLU A 94 4.59 -14.66 12.33
C GLU A 94 3.58 -14.48 11.18
N ASP A 95 2.45 -13.81 11.45
CA ASP A 95 1.39 -13.53 10.49
C ASP A 95 1.77 -12.45 9.44
N GLN A 96 2.98 -11.88 9.51
CA GLN A 96 3.47 -10.86 8.58
C GLN A 96 4.09 -11.51 7.33
N ASN A 97 3.32 -12.36 6.67
CA ASN A 97 3.78 -13.25 5.62
C ASN A 97 2.96 -13.07 4.33
N LEU A 98 3.61 -12.68 3.23
CA LEU A 98 2.93 -12.49 1.94
C LEU A 98 2.38 -13.79 1.37
N GLN A 99 3.05 -14.93 1.59
CA GLN A 99 2.62 -16.21 1.03
C GLN A 99 1.28 -16.64 1.65
N GLU A 100 1.15 -16.47 2.97
CA GLU A 100 -0.08 -16.79 3.70
C GLU A 100 -1.20 -15.81 3.37
N LEU A 101 -0.90 -14.51 3.27
CA LEU A 101 -1.86 -13.51 2.79
C LEU A 101 -2.36 -13.82 1.38
N MET A 102 -1.48 -14.20 0.46
CA MET A 102 -1.87 -14.60 -0.90
C MET A 102 -2.75 -15.86 -0.88
N ALA A 103 -2.47 -16.83 -0.02
CA ALA A 103 -3.30 -18.01 0.15
C ALA A 103 -4.70 -17.66 0.71
N ALA A 104 -4.77 -16.77 1.70
CA ALA A 104 -6.02 -16.28 2.26
C ALA A 104 -6.85 -15.49 1.23
N LEU A 105 -6.21 -14.61 0.45
CA LEU A 105 -6.86 -13.88 -0.66
C LEU A 105 -7.36 -14.83 -1.76
N ALA A 106 -6.60 -15.88 -2.07
CA ALA A 106 -7.03 -16.92 -3.02
C ALA A 106 -8.24 -17.71 -2.49
N ALA A 107 -8.32 -17.96 -1.18
CA ALA A 107 -9.45 -18.62 -0.54
C ALA A 107 -10.72 -17.75 -0.55
N VAL A 108 -10.59 -16.43 -0.38
CA VAL A 108 -11.69 -15.47 -0.56
C VAL A 108 -12.14 -15.43 -2.03
N GLY A 109 -11.21 -15.51 -2.98
CA GLY A 109 -11.50 -15.54 -4.41
C GLY A 109 -11.89 -14.17 -4.98
N PRO A 110 -12.36 -14.10 -6.24
CA PRO A 110 -12.83 -12.86 -6.86
C PRO A 110 -14.25 -12.49 -6.38
N PRO A 111 -14.63 -11.19 -6.40
CA PRO A 111 -16.00 -10.77 -6.15
C PRO A 111 -16.96 -11.42 -7.15
N ASN A 112 -18.12 -11.86 -6.68
CA ASN A 112 -19.15 -12.44 -7.55
C ASN A 112 -20.02 -11.32 -8.17
N PRO A 113 -19.97 -11.10 -9.50
CA PRO A 113 -20.75 -10.03 -10.15
C PRO A 113 -22.28 -10.20 -10.03
N ARG A 114 -22.74 -11.41 -9.68
CA ARG A 114 -24.16 -11.76 -9.56
C ARG A 114 -24.65 -11.83 -8.11
N ALA A 115 -23.78 -11.57 -7.13
CA ALA A 115 -24.20 -11.54 -5.73
C ALA A 115 -25.04 -10.30 -5.43
N ASP A 116 -25.87 -10.40 -4.39
CA ASP A 116 -26.75 -9.31 -3.96
C ASP A 116 -25.92 -8.14 -3.40
N PRO A 117 -25.96 -6.95 -4.03
CA PRO A 117 -25.19 -5.81 -3.57
C PRO A 117 -25.79 -5.14 -2.32
N GLU A 118 -27.05 -5.38 -1.95
CA GLU A 118 -27.68 -4.69 -0.81
C GLU A 118 -27.08 -5.09 0.54
N CYS A 119 -26.60 -6.33 0.64
CA CYS A 119 -25.95 -6.83 1.85
C CYS A 119 -24.46 -6.48 1.92
N CYS A 120 -23.85 -5.96 0.85
CA CYS A 120 -22.41 -5.77 0.77
C CYS A 120 -22.01 -4.30 0.98
N SER A 121 -21.04 -4.06 1.87
CA SER A 121 -20.55 -2.71 2.14
C SER A 121 -19.10 -2.71 2.61
N ILE A 122 -18.35 -1.69 2.20
CA ILE A 122 -17.01 -1.40 2.70
C ILE A 122 -17.00 -1.01 4.19
N LEU A 123 -18.15 -0.61 4.74
CA LEU A 123 -18.29 -0.20 6.14
C LEU A 123 -17.96 -1.33 7.12
N HIS A 124 -18.26 -2.59 6.78
CA HIS A 124 -17.94 -3.72 7.65
C HIS A 124 -16.44 -3.79 7.94
N GLY A 125 -15.62 -3.71 6.89
CA GLY A 125 -14.16 -3.71 7.00
C GLY A 125 -13.61 -2.46 7.66
N LEU A 126 -14.22 -1.28 7.46
CA LEU A 126 -13.82 -0.06 8.15
C LEU A 126 -14.07 -0.13 9.67
N VAL A 127 -15.19 -0.71 10.09
CA VAL A 127 -15.48 -0.96 11.51
C VAL A 127 -14.46 -1.94 12.09
N ALA A 128 -14.23 -3.08 11.40
CA ALA A 128 -13.24 -4.06 11.82
C ALA A 128 -11.82 -3.49 11.88
N ALA A 129 -11.47 -2.54 11.01
CA ALA A 129 -10.17 -1.87 11.03
C ALA A 129 -9.98 -1.01 12.30
N VAL A 130 -11.03 -0.31 12.73
CA VAL A 130 -11.00 0.45 13.99
C VAL A 130 -10.86 -0.51 15.18
N GLU A 131 -11.63 -1.60 15.18
CA GLU A 131 -11.54 -2.64 16.22
C GLU A 131 -10.13 -3.25 16.31
N THR A 132 -9.51 -3.59 15.18
CA THR A 132 -8.17 -4.18 15.16
C THR A 132 -7.11 -3.17 15.59
N LEU A 133 -7.23 -1.89 15.27
CA LEU A 133 -6.33 -0.85 15.78
C LEU A 133 -6.35 -0.73 17.31
N CYS A 134 -7.48 -1.03 17.96
CA CYS A 134 -7.58 -1.08 19.41
C CYS A 134 -6.90 -2.31 20.03
N LYS A 135 -6.70 -3.40 19.29
CA LYS A 135 -6.02 -4.61 19.77
C LYS A 135 -4.53 -4.35 19.98
N ILE A 136 -3.96 -4.90 21.04
CA ILE A 136 -2.55 -4.72 21.42
C ILE A 136 -1.65 -5.60 20.54
N THR A 137 -0.53 -5.05 20.06
CA THR A 137 0.51 -5.85 19.37
C THR A 137 1.48 -6.46 20.36
N GLU A 138 2.21 -7.50 19.98
CA GLU A 138 3.24 -8.13 20.83
C GLU A 138 4.27 -7.08 21.32
N TYR A 139 4.70 -6.19 20.42
CA TYR A 139 5.63 -5.11 20.75
C TYR A 139 5.05 -4.08 21.73
N GLN A 140 3.77 -3.71 21.58
CA GLN A 140 3.10 -2.82 22.52
C GLN A 140 2.90 -3.49 23.88
N HIS A 141 2.55 -4.78 23.89
CA HIS A 141 2.40 -5.55 25.12
C HIS A 141 3.72 -5.63 25.88
N GLU A 142 4.81 -6.00 25.21
CA GLU A 142 6.16 -6.03 25.78
C GLU A 142 6.55 -4.65 26.36
N ALA A 143 6.35 -3.57 25.59
CA ALA A 143 6.65 -2.22 26.05
C ALA A 143 5.84 -1.79 27.27
N ARG A 144 4.56 -2.17 27.36
CA ARG A 144 3.71 -1.91 28.53
C ARG A 144 4.22 -2.65 29.77
N THR A 145 4.57 -3.92 29.61
CA THR A 145 5.11 -4.75 30.69
C THR A 145 6.44 -4.22 31.20
N LEU A 146 7.33 -3.75 30.31
CA LEU A 146 8.61 -3.15 30.68
C LEU A 146 8.48 -1.82 31.43
N LEU A 147 7.47 -1.01 31.08
CA LEU A 147 7.27 0.32 31.67
C LEU A 147 6.49 0.31 32.99
N MET A 148 5.85 -0.81 33.36
CA MET A 148 5.05 -0.98 34.58
C MET A 148 4.14 0.24 34.85
N GLU A 149 4.50 1.10 35.82
CA GLU A 149 3.75 2.30 36.22
C GLU A 149 3.65 3.37 35.11
N ASN A 150 4.52 3.32 34.09
CA ASN A 150 4.51 4.23 32.95
C ASN A 150 3.92 3.59 31.68
N ALA A 151 3.18 2.48 31.80
CA ALA A 151 2.57 1.79 30.65
C ALA A 151 1.67 2.69 29.79
N GLU A 152 1.06 3.73 30.38
CA GLU A 152 0.24 4.72 29.68
C GLU A 152 1.04 5.56 28.65
N ARG A 153 2.37 5.57 28.73
CA ARG A 153 3.23 6.25 27.75
C ARG A 153 3.36 5.50 26.43
N VAL A 154 2.91 4.25 26.36
CA VAL A 154 2.93 3.45 25.13
C VAL A 154 1.86 3.99 24.17
N GLY A 155 2.32 4.57 23.06
CA GLY A 155 1.44 5.05 22.01
C GLY A 155 0.71 3.92 21.29
N ASN A 156 -0.56 4.12 21.00
CA ASN A 156 -1.35 3.39 20.04
C ASN A 156 -1.82 4.33 18.92
N ARG A 157 -1.13 4.22 17.79
CA ARG A 157 -1.37 4.97 16.57
C ARG A 157 -1.40 3.99 15.40
N GLY A 158 -2.11 4.36 14.34
CA GLY A 158 -2.15 3.52 13.16
C GLY A 158 -2.63 4.26 11.91
N ARG A 159 -2.63 3.52 10.81
CA ARG A 159 -3.12 3.98 9.52
C ARG A 159 -4.11 2.96 8.95
N ILE A 160 -5.22 3.44 8.41
CA ILE A 160 -6.17 2.65 7.63
C ILE A 160 -6.02 3.05 6.17
N ILE A 161 -5.72 2.09 5.29
CA ILE A 161 -5.68 2.28 3.84
C ILE A 161 -6.86 1.52 3.24
N CYS A 162 -7.87 2.27 2.81
CA CYS A 162 -9.10 1.71 2.27
C CYS A 162 -9.14 1.87 0.75
N ILE A 163 -9.35 0.77 0.01
CA ILE A 163 -9.44 0.76 -1.45
C ILE A 163 -10.82 0.26 -1.86
N THR A 164 -11.58 1.12 -2.54
CA THR A 164 -12.97 0.85 -2.94
C THR A 164 -13.34 1.64 -4.20
N ASN A 165 -14.49 1.34 -4.81
CA ASN A 165 -15.13 2.16 -5.83
C ASN A 165 -16.30 2.95 -5.21
N ALA A 166 -15.98 4.10 -4.60
CA ALA A 166 -16.99 5.00 -4.04
C ALA A 166 -17.87 5.66 -5.13
N LYS A 167 -19.08 6.08 -4.74
CA LYS A 167 -20.16 6.53 -5.65
C LYS A 167 -20.11 8.05 -5.94
N SER A 168 -19.58 8.82 -4.99
CA SER A 168 -19.54 10.28 -5.02
C SER A 168 -18.71 10.81 -3.86
N ASP A 169 -18.35 12.10 -3.88
CA ASP A 169 -17.74 12.76 -2.71
C ASP A 169 -18.64 12.72 -1.47
N SER A 170 -19.97 12.71 -1.62
CA SER A 170 -20.90 12.57 -0.48
C SER A 170 -20.83 11.18 0.14
N HIS A 171 -20.70 10.12 -0.68
CA HIS A 171 -20.47 8.77 -0.18
C HIS A 171 -19.13 8.71 0.58
N VAL A 172 -18.07 9.30 0.04
CA VAL A 172 -16.76 9.34 0.71
C VAL A 172 -16.83 10.04 2.07
N ARG A 173 -17.53 11.17 2.18
CA ARG A 173 -17.72 11.85 3.48
C ARG A 173 -18.49 10.99 4.48
N MET A 174 -19.52 10.27 4.03
CA MET A 174 -20.22 9.32 4.89
C MET A 174 -19.27 8.25 5.45
N LEU A 175 -18.37 7.70 4.64
CA LEU A 175 -17.37 6.72 5.11
C LEU A 175 -16.44 7.32 6.19
N GLU A 176 -16.01 8.57 5.99
CA GLU A 176 -15.18 9.28 6.97
C GLU A 176 -15.91 9.52 8.29
N ASP A 177 -17.15 10.00 8.23
CA ASP A 177 -17.99 10.25 9.40
C ASP A 177 -18.22 8.94 10.17
N CYS A 178 -18.53 7.84 9.47
CA CYS A 178 -18.66 6.53 10.08
C CYS A 178 -17.37 6.06 10.77
N VAL A 179 -16.20 6.25 10.16
CA VAL A 179 -14.91 5.90 10.80
C VAL A 179 -14.66 6.77 12.02
N GLN A 180 -14.95 8.07 11.94
CA GLN A 180 -14.80 9.01 13.07
C GLN A 180 -15.66 8.57 14.26
N GLU A 181 -16.95 8.31 14.03
CA GLU A 181 -17.89 7.86 15.05
C GLU A 181 -17.46 6.51 15.64
N THR A 182 -17.05 5.57 14.78
CA THR A 182 -16.59 4.25 15.22
C THR A 182 -15.36 4.35 16.11
N ILE A 183 -14.39 5.20 15.77
CA ILE A 183 -13.20 5.47 16.61
C ILE A 183 -13.62 6.06 17.95
N HIS A 184 -14.57 6.99 17.95
CA HIS A 184 -15.03 7.62 19.18
C HIS A 184 -15.66 6.59 20.14
N GLU A 185 -16.54 5.73 19.64
CA GLU A 185 -17.19 4.70 20.45
C GLU A 185 -16.20 3.60 20.89
N HIS A 186 -15.36 3.11 19.99
CA HIS A 186 -14.37 2.07 20.34
C HIS A 186 -13.30 2.58 21.30
N ASN A 187 -12.95 3.86 21.28
CA ASN A 187 -12.06 4.43 22.28
C ASN A 187 -12.69 4.49 23.68
N LYS A 188 -14.02 4.64 23.81
CA LYS A 188 -14.69 4.53 25.11
C LYS A 188 -14.65 3.09 25.62
N LEU A 189 -14.86 2.11 24.75
CA LEU A 189 -14.77 0.70 25.09
C LEU A 189 -13.34 0.32 25.50
N ALA A 190 -12.34 0.74 24.72
CA ALA A 190 -10.93 0.47 24.99
C ALA A 190 -10.42 1.14 26.27
N ALA A 191 -10.99 2.28 26.69
CA ALA A 191 -10.64 2.92 27.96
C ALA A 191 -10.98 2.06 29.19
N ASN A 192 -12.02 1.22 29.05
CA ASN A 192 -12.56 0.39 30.13
C ASN A 192 -12.11 -1.08 30.00
N SER A 193 -11.08 -1.37 29.19
CA SER A 193 -10.60 -2.72 28.91
C SER A 193 -9.12 -2.85 29.17
N ASP A 194 -8.72 -3.90 29.91
CA ASP A 194 -7.32 -4.20 30.18
C ASP A 194 -6.57 -4.80 28.98
N HIS A 195 -7.30 -5.21 27.94
CA HIS A 195 -6.77 -5.90 26.77
C HIS A 195 -6.79 -5.07 25.48
N LEU A 196 -7.26 -3.83 25.56
CA LEU A 196 -7.33 -2.91 24.44
C LEU A 196 -6.54 -1.63 24.72
N MET A 197 -6.30 -0.85 23.67
CA MET A 197 -5.67 0.46 23.75
C MET A 197 -6.47 1.46 22.94
N GLN A 198 -6.74 2.62 23.53
CA GLN A 198 -7.35 3.72 22.80
C GLN A 198 -6.45 4.19 21.64
N ILE A 199 -7.04 4.43 20.48
CA ILE A 199 -6.39 5.01 19.32
C ILE A 199 -6.18 6.49 19.59
N GLN A 200 -4.92 6.93 19.68
CA GLN A 200 -4.59 8.33 19.94
C GLN A 200 -4.42 9.15 18.66
N LYS A 201 -3.95 8.51 17.57
CA LYS A 201 -3.93 9.08 16.22
C LYS A 201 -4.19 7.99 15.19
N CYS A 202 -5.03 8.32 14.21
CA CYS A 202 -5.35 7.48 13.06
C CYS A 202 -5.24 8.32 11.78
N GLU A 203 -4.50 7.83 10.80
CA GLU A 203 -4.55 8.33 9.43
C GLU A 203 -5.46 7.44 8.60
N LEU A 204 -6.50 8.00 7.98
CA LEU A 204 -7.36 7.33 7.02
C LEU A 204 -6.97 7.75 5.61
N VAL A 205 -6.62 6.77 4.78
CA VAL A 205 -6.26 6.95 3.37
C VAL A 205 -7.33 6.25 2.54
N LEU A 206 -8.27 7.03 2.00
CA LEU A 206 -9.34 6.53 1.14
C LEU A 206 -8.90 6.59 -0.31
N ILE A 207 -8.84 5.46 -0.98
CA ILE A 207 -8.45 5.34 -2.38
C ILE A 207 -9.67 4.90 -3.19
N HIS A 208 -10.27 5.87 -3.88
CA HIS A 208 -11.29 5.60 -4.89
C HIS A 208 -10.60 5.13 -6.17
N THR A 209 -10.86 3.89 -6.58
CA THR A 209 -10.35 3.32 -7.83
C THR A 209 -11.46 3.06 -8.84
N TYR A 210 -11.24 3.40 -10.11
CA TYR A 210 -12.22 3.28 -11.20
C TYR A 210 -11.56 2.82 -12.51
N ALA A 211 -12.37 2.39 -13.48
CA ALA A 211 -11.88 1.85 -14.73
C ALA A 211 -11.19 2.92 -15.60
N VAL A 212 -10.24 2.50 -16.42
CA VAL A 212 -9.56 3.39 -17.37
C VAL A 212 -10.56 3.84 -18.45
N GLY A 213 -10.56 5.14 -18.75
CA GLY A 213 -11.45 5.75 -19.74
C GLY A 213 -12.75 6.29 -19.16
N GLU A 214 -13.01 6.10 -17.86
CA GLU A 214 -14.11 6.74 -17.16
C GLU A 214 -13.66 8.06 -16.50
N ASP A 215 -14.60 8.97 -16.33
CA ASP A 215 -14.41 10.15 -15.51
C ASP A 215 -14.64 9.81 -14.04
N SER A 216 -13.79 10.35 -13.16
CA SER A 216 -13.90 10.11 -11.73
C SER A 216 -15.16 10.75 -11.15
N LEU A 217 -15.89 9.99 -10.32
CA LEU A 217 -17.03 10.48 -9.54
C LEU A 217 -16.62 11.05 -8.17
N VAL A 218 -15.34 10.94 -7.82
CA VAL A 218 -14.75 11.38 -6.56
C VAL A 218 -13.58 12.31 -6.84
N SER A 219 -13.47 13.39 -6.08
CA SER A 219 -12.34 14.32 -6.19
C SER A 219 -11.20 13.96 -5.23
N ASP A 220 -9.96 14.20 -5.66
CA ASP A 220 -8.81 14.15 -4.75
C ASP A 220 -8.99 15.17 -3.63
N ARG A 221 -8.65 14.78 -2.41
CA ARG A 221 -8.65 15.68 -1.25
C ARG A 221 -7.37 15.50 -0.44
N PRO A 222 -6.60 16.58 -0.21
CA PRO A 222 -5.41 16.50 0.63
C PRO A 222 -5.78 16.15 2.08
N LYS A 223 -4.77 15.80 2.87
CA LYS A 223 -4.92 15.52 4.31
C LYS A 223 -5.72 16.64 5.00
N LYS A 224 -6.82 16.23 5.63
CA LYS A 224 -7.71 17.07 6.42
C LYS A 224 -7.88 16.46 7.80
N GLU A 225 -7.71 17.26 8.84
CA GLU A 225 -8.04 16.85 10.19
C GLU A 225 -9.57 16.84 10.36
N LEU A 226 -10.13 15.67 10.67
CA LEU A 226 -11.56 15.48 10.91
C LEU A 226 -11.88 15.53 12.41
N SER A 227 -10.94 15.03 13.23
CA SER A 227 -11.01 15.09 14.68
C SER A 227 -9.60 15.12 15.27
N PRO A 228 -9.45 15.38 16.59
CA PRO A 228 -8.14 15.31 17.24
C PRO A 228 -7.44 13.94 17.11
N VAL A 229 -8.19 12.88 16.81
CA VAL A 229 -7.65 11.53 16.60
C VAL A 229 -7.50 11.21 15.10
N LEU A 230 -8.47 11.60 14.26
CA LEU A 230 -8.57 11.17 12.87
C LEU A 230 -8.15 12.27 11.88
N THR A 231 -7.18 11.96 11.04
CA THR A 231 -6.85 12.72 9.83
C THR A 231 -7.20 11.86 8.61
N SER A 232 -7.79 12.46 7.59
CA SER A 232 -8.21 11.74 6.38
C SER A 232 -7.69 12.39 5.11
N GLU A 233 -7.31 11.59 4.13
CA GLU A 233 -7.02 12.00 2.76
C GLU A 233 -7.73 11.09 1.76
N VAL A 234 -8.07 11.65 0.61
CA VAL A 234 -8.78 10.94 -0.46
C VAL A 234 -7.98 11.02 -1.73
N HIS A 235 -7.80 9.88 -2.37
CA HIS A 235 -7.13 9.77 -3.64
C HIS A 235 -8.08 9.18 -4.67
N SER A 236 -8.29 9.88 -5.77
CA SER A 236 -9.00 9.37 -6.94
C SER A 236 -7.98 8.90 -7.97
N VAL A 237 -7.96 7.60 -8.25
CA VAL A 237 -6.94 7.01 -9.10
C VAL A 237 -7.53 5.98 -10.05
N ARG A 238 -7.07 5.98 -11.29
CA ARG A 238 -7.43 4.93 -12.24
C ARG A 238 -6.86 3.59 -11.78
N ALA A 239 -7.56 2.50 -12.05
CA ALA A 239 -7.09 1.15 -11.76
C ALA A 239 -5.86 0.77 -12.63
N GLY A 240 -5.31 -0.43 -12.35
CA GLY A 240 -4.13 -0.94 -13.03
C GLY A 240 -2.85 -0.18 -12.64
N ARG A 241 -2.03 0.19 -13.63
CA ARG A 241 -0.71 0.82 -13.40
C ARG A 241 -0.75 2.10 -12.56
N HIS A 242 -1.82 2.89 -12.64
CA HIS A 242 -1.93 4.14 -11.90
C HIS A 242 -2.14 3.91 -10.40
N LEU A 243 -3.01 2.96 -10.04
CA LEU A 243 -3.22 2.53 -8.65
C LEU A 243 -1.93 1.97 -8.04
N ALA A 244 -1.23 1.09 -8.76
CA ALA A 244 0.06 0.55 -8.30
C ALA A 244 1.10 1.67 -8.09
N THR A 245 1.18 2.64 -9.00
CA THR A 245 2.06 3.81 -8.88
C THR A 245 1.70 4.65 -7.65
N LYS A 246 0.39 4.84 -7.40
CA LYS A 246 -0.08 5.59 -6.23
C LYS A 246 0.32 4.92 -4.93
N LEU A 247 0.12 3.61 -4.80
CA LEU A 247 0.53 2.87 -3.61
C LEU A 247 2.06 2.83 -3.45
N ASN A 248 2.83 2.80 -4.56
CA ASN A 248 4.28 2.95 -4.52
C ASN A 248 4.72 4.32 -3.97
N ILE A 249 4.01 5.40 -4.28
CA ILE A 249 4.27 6.73 -3.69
C ILE A 249 3.87 6.74 -2.21
N LEU A 250 2.69 6.18 -1.89
CA LEU A 250 2.19 6.15 -0.52
C LEU A 250 3.12 5.36 0.40
N VAL A 251 3.63 4.18 0.01
CA VAL A 251 4.57 3.41 0.85
C VAL A 251 5.83 4.21 1.17
N GLN A 252 6.33 5.01 0.22
CA GLN A 252 7.48 5.88 0.48
C GLN A 252 7.17 6.97 1.50
N GLN A 253 6.04 7.65 1.37
CA GLN A 253 5.60 8.68 2.32
C GLN A 253 5.29 8.09 3.70
N HIS A 254 4.72 6.90 3.73
CA HIS A 254 4.23 6.21 4.91
C HIS A 254 5.34 5.70 5.82
N PHE A 255 6.50 5.39 5.25
CA PHE A 255 7.65 4.80 5.94
C PHE A 255 8.94 5.59 5.76
N ASP A 256 8.85 6.85 5.33
CA ASP A 256 10.02 7.72 5.15
C ASP A 256 11.09 7.08 4.23
N LEU A 257 10.65 6.50 3.11
CA LEU A 257 11.56 5.89 2.14
C LEU A 257 12.07 6.91 1.12
N ALA A 258 13.26 6.65 0.61
CA ALA A 258 13.85 7.33 -0.52
C ALA A 258 14.11 6.33 -1.66
N SER A 259 14.34 6.88 -2.85
CA SER A 259 14.65 6.10 -4.05
C SER A 259 16.09 6.34 -4.50
N THR A 260 16.80 5.26 -4.84
CA THR A 260 18.10 5.30 -5.49
C THR A 260 18.03 4.54 -6.81
N THR A 261 18.45 5.17 -7.90
CA THR A 261 18.57 4.55 -9.22
C THR A 261 20.02 4.23 -9.52
N ILE A 262 20.31 2.95 -9.76
CA ILE A 262 21.65 2.45 -10.07
C ILE A 262 21.75 2.31 -11.59
N THR A 263 22.75 2.97 -12.17
CA THR A 263 22.98 3.03 -13.61
C THR A 263 24.30 2.36 -13.99
N ASN A 264 24.54 2.14 -15.28
CA ASN A 264 25.78 1.55 -15.83
C ASN A 264 26.11 0.15 -15.28
N ILE A 265 25.08 -0.65 -14.98
CA ILE A 265 25.25 -2.01 -14.47
C ILE A 265 25.76 -2.91 -15.62
N PRO A 266 26.94 -3.53 -15.51
CA PRO A 266 27.48 -4.37 -16.57
C PRO A 266 26.75 -5.72 -16.62
N MET A 267 26.21 -6.10 -17.78
CA MET A 267 25.56 -7.40 -18.00
C MET A 267 26.46 -8.32 -18.85
N LYS A 268 26.41 -9.64 -18.59
CA LYS A 268 27.32 -10.64 -19.22
C LYS A 268 27.02 -11.00 -20.69
N GLU A 269 25.91 -10.57 -21.28
CA GLU A 269 25.43 -11.07 -22.59
C GLU A 269 25.75 -10.19 -23.81
N GLU A 270 26.71 -9.26 -23.69
CA GLU A 270 26.83 -8.13 -24.62
C GLU A 270 27.69 -8.32 -25.88
N GLN A 271 28.19 -9.52 -26.19
CA GLN A 271 29.13 -9.65 -27.33
C GLN A 271 28.50 -9.83 -28.72
N HIS A 272 27.17 -10.06 -28.86
CA HIS A 272 26.60 -10.44 -30.17
C HIS A 272 25.33 -9.70 -30.63
N ALA A 273 24.92 -8.57 -30.03
CA ALA A 273 23.77 -7.81 -30.53
C ALA A 273 24.04 -6.31 -30.58
N ASN A 274 23.91 -5.69 -31.77
CA ASN A 274 24.07 -4.26 -32.06
C ASN A 274 22.96 -3.37 -31.41
N THR A 275 22.37 -3.80 -30.30
CA THR A 275 21.34 -3.08 -29.55
C THR A 275 21.61 -3.24 -28.06
N SER A 276 22.57 -2.50 -27.52
CA SER A 276 22.79 -2.43 -26.07
C SER A 276 21.68 -1.57 -25.43
N ALA A 277 20.82 -2.18 -24.62
CA ALA A 277 19.95 -1.43 -23.71
C ALA A 277 20.52 -1.60 -22.29
N ASN A 278 21.19 -0.56 -21.78
CA ASN A 278 21.47 -0.46 -20.36
C ASN A 278 20.14 -0.30 -19.63
N TYR A 279 19.86 -1.14 -18.64
CA TYR A 279 18.72 -0.97 -17.75
C TYR A 279 19.18 -0.42 -16.41
N ASP A 280 18.51 0.63 -15.98
CA ASP A 280 18.70 1.19 -14.66
C ASP A 280 17.83 0.43 -13.65
N VAL A 281 18.34 0.24 -12.42
CA VAL A 281 17.62 -0.44 -11.35
C VAL A 281 17.25 0.57 -10.27
N GLU A 282 15.96 0.67 -9.95
CA GLU A 282 15.48 1.50 -8.85
C GLU A 282 15.35 0.68 -7.56
N LEU A 283 15.91 1.18 -6.46
CA LEU A 283 15.83 0.59 -5.13
C LEU A 283 15.15 1.57 -4.17
N LEU A 284 14.24 1.05 -3.35
CA LEU A 284 13.66 1.79 -2.22
C LEU A 284 14.34 1.36 -0.93
N HIS A 285 14.62 2.33 -0.07
CA HIS A 285 15.21 2.10 1.26
C HIS A 285 14.86 3.29 2.17
N HIS A 286 15.15 3.19 3.47
CA HIS A 286 14.91 4.30 4.39
C HIS A 286 15.70 5.56 3.96
N LYS A 287 15.10 6.74 4.10
CA LYS A 287 15.70 8.02 3.66
C LYS A 287 17.00 8.38 4.39
N ASP A 288 17.25 7.80 5.56
CA ASP A 288 18.48 8.04 6.31
C ASP A 288 19.74 7.65 5.53
N ALA A 289 19.65 6.73 4.57
CA ALA A 289 20.75 6.38 3.69
C ALA A 289 21.26 7.56 2.83
N HIS A 290 20.46 8.61 2.65
CA HIS A 290 20.81 9.80 1.87
C HIS A 290 21.24 11.00 2.73
N VAL A 291 21.12 10.91 4.06
CA VAL A 291 21.33 12.05 4.97
C VAL A 291 22.75 12.61 4.87
N ASP A 292 23.76 11.74 4.76
CA ASP A 292 25.15 12.17 4.71
C ASP A 292 25.53 12.77 3.34
N PHE A 293 24.91 12.31 2.25
CA PHE A 293 25.07 12.92 0.92
C PHE A 293 24.52 14.35 0.89
N LEU A 294 23.33 14.55 1.46
CA LEU A 294 22.67 15.86 1.49
C LEU A 294 23.43 16.87 2.38
N LYS A 295 24.01 16.42 3.50
CA LYS A 295 24.81 17.26 4.40
C LYS A 295 26.16 17.68 3.80
N SER A 296 26.73 16.85 2.93
CA SER A 296 28.07 17.08 2.37
C SER A 296 28.07 18.11 1.24
N GLY A 297 26.90 18.59 0.79
CA GLY A 297 26.78 19.65 -0.21
C GLY A 297 27.28 19.28 -1.62
N ASP A 298 27.62 18.00 -1.83
CA ASP A 298 28.23 17.49 -3.06
C ASP A 298 27.14 17.33 -4.13
N THR A 299 26.78 18.47 -4.73
CA THR A 299 25.72 18.64 -5.72
C THR A 299 26.19 18.22 -7.12
N HIS A 300 26.89 17.10 -7.23
CA HIS A 300 27.01 16.36 -8.49
C HIS A 300 25.75 15.52 -8.77
N ILE A 301 24.58 16.05 -8.40
CA ILE A 301 23.27 15.46 -8.67
C ILE A 301 22.93 15.84 -10.12
N GLY A 302 23.38 15.02 -11.06
CA GLY A 302 22.94 15.07 -12.44
C GLY A 302 21.48 14.64 -12.55
N GLY A 303 20.57 15.51 -12.12
CA GLY A 303 19.14 15.33 -12.32
C GLY A 303 18.82 15.44 -13.80
N SER A 304 18.74 14.29 -14.49
CA SER A 304 18.07 14.21 -15.78
C SER A 304 16.57 14.40 -15.53
N SER A 305 16.12 15.65 -15.45
CA SER A 305 14.71 15.99 -15.53
C SER A 305 14.21 15.63 -16.93
N ARG A 306 13.76 14.38 -17.09
CA ARG A 306 12.84 14.03 -18.17
C ARG A 306 11.46 14.42 -17.66
N GLU A 307 10.85 15.40 -18.31
CA GLU A 307 9.54 15.95 -18.01
C GLU A 307 8.52 14.82 -17.72
N GLY A 308 7.97 14.80 -16.51
CA GLY A 308 6.82 13.97 -16.14
C GLY A 308 6.94 13.11 -14.87
N SER A 309 8.13 12.93 -14.27
CA SER A 309 8.25 12.07 -13.07
C SER A 309 8.19 12.87 -11.77
N PHE A 310 7.09 12.75 -11.04
CA PHE A 310 6.90 13.27 -9.66
C PHE A 310 7.78 12.58 -8.59
N LYS A 311 8.85 11.87 -8.98
CA LYS A 311 9.65 11.03 -8.08
C LYS A 311 11.10 11.49 -8.10
N GLU A 312 11.55 12.06 -6.98
CA GLU A 312 12.93 12.41 -6.74
C GLU A 312 13.72 11.12 -6.43
N THR A 313 14.77 10.86 -7.21
CA THR A 313 15.64 9.68 -7.04
C THR A 313 17.10 10.10 -7.13
N ILE A 314 17.95 9.54 -6.26
CA ILE A 314 19.40 9.74 -6.33
C ILE A 314 19.99 8.75 -7.33
N THR A 315 20.76 9.25 -8.29
CA THR A 315 21.42 8.40 -9.29
C THR A 315 22.84 8.02 -8.87
N LEU A 316 23.11 6.73 -8.74
CA LEU A 316 24.45 6.18 -8.46
C LEU A 316 24.93 5.33 -9.64
N LYS A 317 26.21 5.46 -9.99
CA LYS A 317 26.83 4.64 -11.05
C LYS A 317 27.41 3.37 -10.44
N TRP A 318 27.18 2.23 -11.08
CA TRP A 318 27.84 0.99 -10.74
C TRP A 318 29.37 1.14 -10.92
N CYS A 319 30.12 0.82 -9.86
CA CYS A 319 31.57 0.73 -9.90
C CYS A 319 31.98 -0.75 -10.02
N THR A 320 32.75 -1.10 -11.06
CA THR A 320 33.28 -2.46 -11.21
C THR A 320 34.12 -2.83 -9.97
N PRO A 321 33.74 -3.87 -9.20
CA PRO A 321 34.50 -4.26 -8.02
C PRO A 321 35.93 -4.63 -8.39
N ARG A 322 36.92 -3.96 -7.79
CA ARG A 322 38.34 -4.32 -7.95
C ARG A 322 38.65 -5.54 -7.09
N THR A 323 39.44 -6.47 -7.63
CA THR A 323 39.81 -7.75 -6.99
C THR A 323 40.51 -7.63 -5.62
N ASN A 324 40.97 -6.42 -5.24
CA ASN A 324 41.75 -6.19 -4.02
C ASN A 324 41.07 -5.28 -2.98
N ASN A 325 39.76 -5.00 -3.10
CA ASN A 325 39.04 -4.25 -2.06
C ASN A 325 38.52 -5.21 -0.98
N ILE A 326 39.30 -5.38 0.10
CA ILE A 326 38.83 -5.83 1.42
C ILE A 326 39.20 -4.72 2.41
#